data_AF-A0A7V9UC05-F1
#
_entry.id   AF-A0A7V9UC05-F1
#
_cell.length_a   1.000
_cell.length_b   1.000
_cell.length_c   1.000
_cell.angle_alpha   90.00
_cell.angle_beta   90.00
_cell.angle_gamma   90.00
#
_symmetry.space_group_name_H-M   'P 1'
#
loop_
_entity.id
_entity.type
_entity.pdbx_description
1 polymer ?
#
loop_
_entity_poly.entity_id
_entity_poly.type
_entity_poly.pdbx_seq_one_letter_code
_entity_poly.pdbx_strand_id
1 'polypeptide(L)'
;MKRKTLRDRFALVTSVALVGGALFGPTPVSAQTAGSAMGSAYGVQLGGPVPIAARPTVEAVVPPGTEVHETDSLIEVPADPLATSFTALVEADASTKPDIEAKLQDTIEGQFAGAPAKWHGRGFAITEDLVAVTGQVTADVIESESVAGCDGTTPVFGSATRILNLSLGGTNIPIINPSPNQTLVDAGGIKIVFWETNWDPATGGTTDGEDTVFTNALHVTAPAGVDLIVSHSDATVATCRPAQPEPDPDPEPEPPAPPAPPAAPIEDEPLFTG
;
A
#
# COMPACT_ATOMS: atom_id res chain seq x y z
N MET A 1 -34.02 33.42 19.97
CA MET A 1 -35.14 33.57 18.99
C MET A 1 -35.07 32.40 18.04
N LYS A 2 -36.23 31.77 17.76
CA LYS A 2 -36.41 30.48 17.07
C LYS A 2 -36.22 30.58 15.54
N ARG A 3 -35.92 29.41 14.93
CA ARG A 3 -36.17 28.92 13.53
C ARG A 3 -34.86 28.58 12.82
N LYS A 4 -34.70 27.46 12.10
CA LYS A 4 -35.66 26.53 11.49
C LYS A 4 -34.94 25.19 11.24
N THR A 5 -35.53 24.09 11.69
CA THR A 5 -35.21 22.72 11.30
C THR A 5 -35.71 22.45 9.88
N LEU A 6 -34.84 21.97 8.99
CA LEU A 6 -35.24 21.35 7.72
C LEU A 6 -35.20 19.83 7.88
N ARG A 7 -36.33 19.26 8.31
CA ARG A 7 -36.77 17.94 7.85
C ARG A 7 -37.70 18.22 6.68
N ASP A 8 -37.43 17.65 5.52
CA ASP A 8 -38.38 16.77 4.84
C ASP A 8 -37.92 16.37 3.42
N ARG A 9 -38.06 15.05 3.19
CA ARG A 9 -38.49 14.41 1.94
C ARG A 9 -37.49 14.34 0.78
N PHE A 10 -36.81 13.19 0.69
CA PHE A 10 -36.71 12.50 -0.59
C PHE A 10 -37.18 11.06 -0.46
N ALA A 11 -37.96 10.65 -1.45
CA ALA A 11 -38.80 9.47 -1.47
C ALA A 11 -37.99 8.19 -1.64
N LEU A 12 -38.33 7.19 -0.82
CA LEU A 12 -37.97 5.80 -1.03
C LEU A 12 -38.79 5.28 -2.21
N VAL A 13 -38.15 5.09 -3.37
CA VAL A 13 -38.71 4.31 -4.47
C VAL A 13 -38.08 2.93 -4.42
N THR A 14 -38.81 1.98 -3.83
CA THR A 14 -38.43 0.57 -3.81
C THR A 14 -38.88 -0.08 -5.10
N SER A 15 -37.97 -0.17 -6.08
CA SER A 15 -38.14 -1.01 -7.26
C SER A 15 -37.61 -2.40 -6.95
N VAL A 16 -38.50 -3.35 -6.68
CA VAL A 16 -38.16 -4.78 -6.58
C VAL A 16 -38.04 -5.32 -8.00
N ALA A 17 -36.81 -5.42 -8.50
CA ALA A 17 -36.50 -6.22 -9.68
C ALA A 17 -36.21 -7.66 -9.22
N LEU A 18 -37.05 -8.61 -9.65
CA LEU A 18 -36.72 -10.04 -9.58
C LEU A 18 -35.50 -10.28 -10.48
N VAL A 19 -34.35 -10.55 -9.87
CA VAL A 19 -33.15 -11.04 -10.56
C VAL A 19 -33.24 -12.57 -10.61
N GLY A 20 -33.33 -13.11 -11.82
CA GLY A 20 -33.14 -14.53 -12.06
C GLY A 20 -31.74 -14.93 -11.64
N GLY A 21 -31.65 -15.87 -10.69
CA GLY A 21 -30.38 -16.38 -10.18
C GLY A 21 -29.63 -17.17 -11.25
N ALA A 22 -28.71 -16.50 -11.93
CA ALA A 22 -27.53 -17.17 -12.43
C ALA A 22 -26.69 -17.55 -11.20
N LEU A 23 -26.47 -18.85 -11.02
CA LEU A 23 -25.50 -19.40 -10.09
C LEU A 23 -24.10 -19.02 -10.61
N PHE A 24 -23.72 -17.75 -10.43
CA PHE A 24 -22.32 -17.38 -10.45
C PHE A 24 -21.73 -18.02 -9.19
N GLY A 25 -21.04 -19.15 -9.37
CA GLY A 25 -20.07 -19.57 -8.37
C GLY A 25 -19.13 -18.40 -8.09
N PRO A 26 -18.58 -18.26 -6.87
CA PRO A 26 -17.59 -17.24 -6.62
C PRO A 26 -16.53 -17.35 -7.72
N THR A 27 -16.35 -16.27 -8.49
CA THR A 27 -15.22 -16.19 -9.41
C THR A 27 -14.01 -16.53 -8.57
N PRO A 28 -13.23 -17.56 -8.91
CA PRO A 28 -12.05 -17.89 -8.13
C PRO A 28 -11.24 -16.61 -8.03
N VAL A 29 -11.04 -16.14 -6.80
CA VAL A 29 -10.11 -15.04 -6.54
C VAL A 29 -8.81 -15.57 -7.09
N SER A 30 -8.38 -15.05 -8.24
CA SER A 30 -7.09 -15.40 -8.80
C SER A 30 -6.09 -15.08 -7.71
N ALA A 31 -5.53 -16.11 -7.06
CA ALA A 31 -4.56 -15.90 -5.99
C ALA A 31 -3.44 -15.00 -6.54
N GLN A 32 -3.37 -13.82 -5.96
CA GLN A 32 -2.42 -12.79 -6.33
C GLN A 32 -1.13 -13.11 -5.61
N THR A 33 -0.18 -13.75 -6.29
CA THR A 33 1.09 -14.13 -5.64
C THR A 33 2.21 -13.24 -6.15
N ALA A 34 2.86 -12.53 -5.24
CA ALA A 34 4.09 -11.80 -5.55
C ALA A 34 5.30 -12.72 -5.32
N GLY A 35 6.28 -12.67 -6.22
CA GLY A 35 7.57 -13.33 -6.06
C GLY A 35 8.49 -12.61 -5.07
N SER A 36 8.37 -11.28 -5.00
CA SER A 36 9.01 -10.42 -4.01
C SER A 36 8.26 -9.10 -3.94
N ALA A 37 8.25 -8.50 -2.76
CA ALA A 37 7.81 -7.14 -2.55
C ALA A 37 8.85 -6.38 -1.73
N MET A 38 8.88 -5.06 -1.92
CA MET A 38 9.69 -4.15 -1.12
C MET A 38 8.85 -2.94 -0.72
N GLY A 39 8.97 -2.53 0.53
CA GLY A 39 8.56 -1.21 1.00
C GLY A 39 9.80 -0.44 1.43
N SER A 40 9.87 0.85 1.14
CA SER A 40 10.87 1.72 1.76
C SER A 40 10.32 3.11 2.01
N ALA A 41 10.88 3.82 3.00
CA ALA A 41 10.43 5.15 3.34
C ALA A 41 11.53 5.97 3.99
N TYR A 42 11.51 7.29 3.76
CA TYR A 42 12.31 8.23 4.53
C TYR A 42 11.56 9.50 4.93
N GLY A 43 11.89 10.02 6.11
CA GLY A 43 11.23 11.21 6.66
C GLY A 43 11.57 12.49 5.91
N VAL A 44 12.87 12.79 5.74
CA VAL A 44 13.32 13.99 5.03
C VAL A 44 14.64 13.76 4.29
N GLN A 45 14.75 14.32 3.08
CA GLN A 45 16.00 14.49 2.34
C GLN A 45 16.19 15.97 1.99
N LEU A 46 17.34 16.55 2.37
CA LEU A 46 17.80 17.84 1.86
C LEU A 46 18.94 17.61 0.86
N GLY A 47 18.77 18.12 -0.35
CA GLY A 47 19.84 18.40 -1.29
C GLY A 47 20.44 19.80 -1.03
N GLY A 48 21.72 19.96 -1.35
CA GLY A 48 22.45 21.22 -1.15
C GLY A 48 23.86 21.03 -0.57
N PRO A 49 24.57 22.13 -0.22
CA PRO A 49 25.94 22.07 0.29
C PRO A 49 26.05 21.51 1.71
N VAL A 50 24.92 21.28 2.40
CA VAL A 50 24.94 20.82 3.78
C VAL A 50 24.30 19.44 3.89
N PRO A 51 25.07 18.43 4.32
CA PRO A 51 24.56 17.08 4.50
C PRO A 51 23.66 17.01 5.74
N ILE A 52 22.51 16.34 5.64
CA ILE A 52 21.79 15.86 6.83
C ILE A 52 22.47 14.57 7.29
N ALA A 53 22.87 14.52 8.56
CA ALA A 53 23.54 13.35 9.14
C ALA A 53 22.59 12.17 9.42
N ALA A 54 21.27 12.41 9.49
CA ALA A 54 20.28 11.38 9.80
C ALA A 54 19.12 11.41 8.80
N ARG A 55 18.88 10.27 8.15
CA ARG A 55 17.65 9.97 7.42
C ARG A 55 17.08 8.73 8.09
N PRO A 56 15.88 8.77 8.70
CA PRO A 56 15.24 7.53 9.07
C PRO A 56 14.92 6.83 7.76
N THR A 57 15.55 5.70 7.51
CA THR A 57 15.27 4.87 6.34
C THR A 57 14.91 3.49 6.86
N VAL A 58 13.75 3.00 6.45
CA VAL A 58 13.37 1.60 6.64
C VAL A 58 13.21 0.96 5.29
N GLU A 59 13.52 -0.33 5.25
CA GLU A 59 13.36 -1.17 4.10
C GLU A 59 12.87 -2.53 4.60
N ALA A 60 11.82 -3.05 3.96
CA ALA A 60 11.36 -4.41 4.15
C ALA A 60 11.37 -5.09 2.80
N VAL A 61 12.05 -6.24 2.71
CA VAL A 61 12.15 -7.05 1.50
C VAL A 61 11.70 -8.45 1.89
N VAL A 62 10.91 -9.13 1.06
CA VAL A 62 10.61 -10.56 1.27
C VAL A 62 11.69 -11.43 0.64
N PRO A 63 12.64 -12.00 1.41
CA PRO A 63 13.56 -13.01 0.90
C PRO A 63 12.83 -14.28 0.46
N PRO A 64 13.43 -15.05 -0.46
CA PRO A 64 12.90 -16.34 -0.88
C PRO A 64 12.62 -17.28 0.31
N GLY A 65 11.40 -17.83 0.38
CA GLY A 65 11.01 -18.79 1.42
C GLY A 65 10.45 -18.17 2.71
N THR A 66 10.20 -16.87 2.74
CA THR A 66 9.47 -16.18 3.82
C THR A 66 8.16 -15.60 3.31
N GLU A 67 7.20 -15.36 4.20
CA GLU A 67 5.87 -14.87 3.78
C GLU A 67 5.70 -13.36 3.99
N VAL A 68 6.19 -12.79 5.10
CA VAL A 68 5.98 -11.39 5.52
C VAL A 68 7.23 -10.82 6.20
N HIS A 69 7.53 -9.55 5.96
CA HIS A 69 8.54 -8.74 6.65
C HIS A 69 7.99 -7.34 6.94
N GLU A 70 8.23 -6.85 8.14
CA GLU A 70 7.81 -5.51 8.61
C GLU A 70 9.00 -4.86 9.30
N THR A 71 9.27 -3.60 8.99
CA THR A 71 10.38 -2.80 9.57
C THR A 71 9.91 -1.37 9.85
N ASP A 72 10.03 -0.95 11.11
CA ASP A 72 9.64 0.39 11.56
C ASP A 72 10.84 1.17 12.12
N SER A 73 10.82 2.48 11.97
CA SER A 73 11.80 3.38 12.60
C SER A 73 11.17 4.71 12.99
N LEU A 74 11.46 5.13 14.22
CA LEU A 74 11.07 6.42 14.76
C LEU A 74 12.33 7.25 15.02
N ILE A 75 12.35 8.49 14.53
CA ILE A 75 13.41 9.45 14.82
C ILE A 75 12.84 10.81 15.17
N GLU A 76 13.44 11.45 16.15
CA GLU A 76 13.27 12.87 16.40
C GLU A 76 14.50 13.59 15.83
N VAL A 77 14.27 14.53 14.90
CA VAL A 77 15.35 15.34 14.33
C VAL A 77 15.29 16.73 14.97
N PRO A 78 16.21 17.03 15.92
CA PRO A 78 16.26 18.36 16.50
C PRO A 78 16.65 19.38 15.42
N ALA A 79 16.32 20.65 15.66
CA ALA A 79 16.73 21.73 14.78
C ALA A 79 18.27 21.79 14.68
N ASP A 80 18.83 21.34 13.56
CA ASP A 80 20.25 21.47 13.19
C ASP A 80 20.42 22.74 12.31
N PRO A 81 21.63 23.29 12.07
CA PRO A 81 21.83 24.71 11.70
C PRO A 81 21.30 25.09 10.32
N LEU A 82 20.69 24.17 9.58
CA LEU A 82 19.93 24.41 8.35
C LEU A 82 18.45 24.72 8.53
N ALA A 83 17.96 24.77 9.77
CA ALA A 83 16.60 25.19 10.10
C ALA A 83 15.48 24.26 9.59
N THR A 84 15.72 22.94 9.68
CA THR A 84 14.65 21.94 9.62
C THR A 84 14.53 21.19 10.95
N SER A 85 13.34 21.08 11.51
CA SER A 85 13.03 20.23 12.68
C SER A 85 11.73 19.47 12.44
N PHE A 86 11.67 18.23 12.91
CA PHE A 86 10.49 17.37 12.78
C PHE A 86 10.64 16.10 13.63
N THR A 87 9.51 15.41 13.81
CA THR A 87 9.47 13.99 14.23
C THR A 87 9.06 13.16 13.03
N ALA A 88 9.73 12.04 12.77
CA ALA A 88 9.36 11.15 11.67
C ALA A 88 9.22 9.71 12.13
N LEU A 89 8.13 9.08 11.70
CA LEU A 89 7.92 7.64 11.74
C LEU A 89 7.88 7.15 10.30
N VAL A 90 8.69 6.13 10.01
CA VAL A 90 8.72 5.47 8.71
C VAL A 90 8.51 3.98 8.92
N GLU A 91 7.69 3.38 8.06
CA GLU A 91 7.32 1.97 8.08
C GLU A 91 7.50 1.39 6.69
N ALA A 92 7.95 0.15 6.63
CA ALA A 92 8.06 -0.63 5.41
C ALA A 92 7.55 -2.03 5.66
N ASP A 93 6.69 -2.51 4.77
CA ASP A 93 6.08 -3.82 4.87
C ASP A 93 6.10 -4.51 3.53
N ALA A 94 6.35 -5.80 3.55
CA ALA A 94 6.42 -6.61 2.37
C ALA A 94 5.89 -8.02 2.64
N SER A 95 5.07 -8.53 1.73
CA SER A 95 4.41 -9.82 1.81
C SER A 95 4.29 -10.45 0.42
N THR A 96 4.36 -11.78 0.38
CA THR A 96 4.09 -12.55 -0.85
C THR A 96 2.59 -12.77 -1.09
N LYS A 97 1.76 -12.50 -0.07
CA LYS A 97 0.30 -12.54 -0.11
C LYS A 97 -0.25 -11.10 -0.09
N PRO A 98 -1.45 -10.85 -0.64
CA PRO A 98 -2.10 -9.55 -0.53
C PRO A 98 -2.75 -9.45 0.86
N ASP A 99 -1.95 -9.18 1.90
CA ASP A 99 -2.42 -9.08 3.28
C ASP A 99 -2.07 -7.77 3.99
N ILE A 100 -1.31 -6.88 3.35
CA ILE A 100 -0.94 -5.58 3.90
C ILE A 100 -2.06 -4.56 3.63
N GLU A 101 -2.54 -3.91 4.69
CA GLU A 101 -3.55 -2.84 4.61
C GLU A 101 -2.87 -1.47 4.46
N ALA A 102 -3.38 -0.60 3.60
CA ALA A 102 -2.86 0.76 3.46
C ALA A 102 -3.50 1.70 4.50
N LYS A 103 -2.71 2.57 5.14
CA LYS A 103 -3.21 3.56 6.11
C LYS A 103 -4.04 4.66 5.44
N LEU A 104 -3.74 4.97 4.19
CA LEU A 104 -4.41 5.94 3.33
C LEU A 104 -5.28 5.24 2.26
N GLN A 105 -5.74 4.02 2.50
CA GLN A 105 -6.56 3.22 1.57
C GLN A 105 -7.74 4.01 0.99
N ASP A 106 -8.50 4.73 1.83
CA ASP A 106 -9.65 5.54 1.38
C ASP A 106 -9.24 6.62 0.36
N THR A 107 -8.03 7.18 0.50
CA THR A 107 -7.49 8.18 -0.44
C THR A 107 -7.13 7.53 -1.77
N ILE A 108 -6.51 6.35 -1.73
CA ILE A 108 -6.13 5.57 -2.92
C ILE A 108 -7.40 5.17 -3.69
N GLU A 109 -8.39 4.60 -3.02
CA GLU A 109 -9.67 4.19 -3.62
C GLU A 109 -10.46 5.36 -4.20
N GLY A 110 -10.37 6.54 -3.57
CA GLY A 110 -11.01 7.76 -4.08
C GLY A 110 -10.44 8.25 -5.42
N GLN A 111 -9.24 7.80 -5.79
CA GLN A 111 -8.49 8.27 -6.95
C GLN A 111 -8.33 7.18 -8.02
N PHE A 112 -8.29 5.92 -7.59
CA PHE A 112 -8.16 4.75 -8.45
C PHE A 112 -9.31 3.77 -8.21
N ALA A 113 -10.25 3.75 -9.16
CA ALA A 113 -11.38 2.83 -9.11
C ALA A 113 -10.90 1.39 -9.29
N GLY A 114 -11.12 0.55 -8.28
CA GLY A 114 -10.69 -0.85 -8.30
C GLY A 114 -9.33 -1.10 -7.64
N ALA A 115 -8.83 -0.15 -6.83
CA ALA A 115 -7.70 -0.40 -5.95
C ALA A 115 -7.89 -1.70 -5.14
N PRO A 116 -6.88 -2.59 -5.07
CA PRO A 116 -6.89 -3.71 -4.15
C PRO A 116 -7.14 -3.25 -2.72
N ALA A 117 -7.94 -4.01 -1.97
CA ALA A 117 -8.13 -3.75 -0.54
C ALA A 117 -6.89 -4.12 0.30
N LYS A 118 -6.01 -4.96 -0.26
CA LYS A 118 -4.80 -5.47 0.40
C LYS A 118 -3.66 -5.56 -0.62
N TRP A 119 -2.45 -5.39 -0.13
CA TRP A 119 -1.25 -5.15 -0.92
C TRP A 119 -0.14 -6.14 -0.57
N HIS A 120 0.87 -6.20 -1.45
CA HIS A 120 2.07 -7.01 -1.27
C HIS A 120 3.25 -6.20 -0.75
N GLY A 121 3.33 -4.91 -1.07
CA GLY A 121 4.36 -4.01 -0.55
C GLY A 121 3.75 -2.68 -0.12
N ARG A 122 4.26 -2.11 0.96
CA ARG A 122 3.87 -0.80 1.49
C ARG A 122 5.10 -0.06 2.00
N GLY A 123 5.30 1.15 1.51
CA GLY A 123 6.13 2.16 2.17
C GLY A 123 5.22 3.22 2.76
N PHE A 124 5.42 3.58 4.03
CA PHE A 124 4.66 4.64 4.71
C PHE A 124 5.61 5.57 5.45
N ALA A 125 5.41 6.87 5.30
CA ALA A 125 6.16 7.88 6.04
C ALA A 125 5.20 8.93 6.60
N ILE A 126 5.39 9.28 7.88
CA ILE A 126 4.75 10.42 8.52
C ILE A 126 5.83 11.34 9.09
N THR A 127 5.69 12.62 8.82
CA THR A 127 6.49 13.71 9.40
C THR A 127 5.54 14.63 10.17
N GLU A 128 5.81 14.81 11.45
CA GLU A 128 5.05 15.69 12.36
C GLU A 128 5.87 16.94 12.70
N ASP A 129 5.16 18.04 12.95
CA ASP A 129 5.72 19.32 13.38
C ASP A 129 6.86 19.82 12.46
N LEU A 130 6.68 19.70 11.14
CA LEU A 130 7.66 20.19 10.18
C LEU A 130 7.81 21.70 10.35
N VAL A 131 9.04 22.13 10.58
CA VAL A 131 9.48 23.51 10.44
C VAL A 131 10.68 23.47 9.52
N ALA A 132 10.62 24.12 8.36
CA ALA A 132 11.65 24.07 7.33
C ALA A 132 11.91 25.45 6.71
N VAL A 133 13.03 25.59 5.99
CA VAL A 133 13.40 26.82 5.24
C VAL A 133 13.37 28.05 6.16
N THR A 134 14.06 27.97 7.31
CA THR A 134 14.07 29.05 8.32
C THR A 134 12.68 29.36 8.88
N GLY A 135 11.84 28.33 9.03
CA GLY A 135 10.45 28.45 9.49
C GLY A 135 9.50 29.09 8.50
N GLN A 136 9.91 29.25 7.23
CA GLN A 136 9.00 29.69 6.19
C GLN A 136 8.00 28.60 5.84
N VAL A 137 8.42 27.33 5.75
CA VAL A 137 7.52 26.22 5.44
C VAL A 137 7.24 25.46 6.73
N THR A 138 5.96 25.35 7.09
CA THR A 138 5.51 24.59 8.26
C THR A 138 4.37 23.66 7.92
N ALA A 139 4.27 22.51 8.59
CA ALA A 139 3.09 21.65 8.54
C ALA A 139 2.98 20.84 9.84
N ASP A 140 1.76 20.54 10.26
CA ASP A 140 1.54 19.77 11.49
C ASP A 140 1.76 18.28 11.23
N VAL A 141 1.23 17.78 10.12
CA VAL A 141 1.33 16.37 9.71
C VAL A 141 1.52 16.30 8.20
N ILE A 142 2.49 15.51 7.76
CA ILE A 142 2.77 15.18 6.35
C ILE A 142 2.90 13.67 6.23
N GLU A 143 1.97 13.03 5.55
CA GLU A 143 1.96 11.59 5.31
C GLU A 143 2.13 11.28 3.83
N SER A 144 2.95 10.29 3.51
CA SER A 144 2.97 9.62 2.22
C SER A 144 2.73 8.13 2.40
N GLU A 145 2.11 7.53 1.41
CA GLU A 145 2.04 6.09 1.30
C GLU A 145 2.17 5.67 -0.16
N SER A 146 2.96 4.62 -0.37
CA SER A 146 3.14 3.95 -1.65
C SER A 146 2.85 2.48 -1.44
N VAL A 147 2.04 1.88 -2.32
CA VAL A 147 1.66 0.47 -2.23
C VAL A 147 1.78 -0.22 -3.57
N ALA A 148 2.18 -1.48 -3.54
CA ALA A 148 2.34 -2.32 -4.72
C ALA A 148 1.67 -3.68 -4.48
N GLY A 149 1.05 -4.21 -5.52
CA GLY A 149 0.39 -5.51 -5.49
C GLY A 149 0.27 -6.15 -6.85
N CYS A 150 -0.47 -7.25 -6.93
CA CYS A 150 -0.70 -7.97 -8.18
C CYS A 150 -2.19 -8.10 -8.46
N ASP A 151 -2.63 -7.81 -9.69
CA ASP A 151 -3.91 -8.25 -10.24
C ASP A 151 -3.65 -9.34 -11.30
N GLY A 152 -3.78 -10.59 -10.87
CA GLY A 152 -3.34 -11.75 -11.65
C GLY A 152 -1.84 -11.71 -11.93
N THR A 153 -1.46 -11.47 -13.19
CA THR A 153 -0.06 -11.35 -13.63
C THR A 153 0.41 -9.92 -13.81
N THR A 154 -0.45 -8.94 -13.54
CA THR A 154 -0.18 -7.52 -13.79
C THR A 154 0.11 -6.82 -12.46
N PRO A 155 1.26 -6.14 -12.31
CA PRO A 155 1.51 -5.25 -11.20
C PRO A 155 0.43 -4.16 -11.12
N VAL A 156 -0.02 -3.86 -9.91
CA VAL A 156 -0.92 -2.75 -9.62
C VAL A 156 -0.32 -1.90 -8.52
N PHE A 157 -0.46 -0.59 -8.66
CA PHE A 157 0.16 0.37 -7.75
C PHE A 157 -0.87 1.34 -7.21
N GLY A 158 -0.55 1.91 -6.06
CA GLY A 158 -1.28 3.02 -5.47
C GLY A 158 -0.32 3.96 -4.77
N SER A 159 -0.67 5.24 -4.77
CA SER A 159 -0.07 6.18 -3.83
C SER A 159 -1.07 7.13 -3.25
N ALA A 160 -0.73 7.71 -2.12
CA ALA A 160 -1.52 8.74 -1.48
C ALA A 160 -0.64 9.69 -0.67
N THR A 161 -1.18 10.87 -0.42
CA THR A 161 -0.56 11.87 0.44
C THR A 161 -1.62 12.61 1.22
N ARG A 162 -1.34 12.91 2.49
CA ARG A 162 -2.17 13.78 3.33
C ARG A 162 -1.28 14.80 4.04
N ILE A 163 -1.65 16.08 3.96
CA ILE A 163 -0.96 17.15 4.68
C ILE A 163 -1.96 17.98 5.47
N LEU A 164 -1.67 18.23 6.74
CA LEU A 164 -2.46 19.08 7.63
C LEU A 164 -1.71 20.38 7.94
N ASN A 165 -2.43 21.50 7.83
CA ASN A 165 -1.97 22.84 8.20
C ASN A 165 -0.65 23.29 7.54
N LEU A 166 -0.47 22.96 6.25
CA LEU A 166 0.65 23.47 5.46
C LEU A 166 0.62 25.00 5.42
N SER A 167 1.73 25.65 5.78
CA SER A 167 1.86 27.10 5.78
C SER A 167 3.15 27.56 5.12
N LEU A 168 3.08 28.71 4.45
CA LEU A 168 4.23 29.44 3.92
C LEU A 168 4.25 30.87 4.47
N GLY A 169 5.29 31.20 5.22
CA GLY A 169 5.44 32.51 5.87
C GLY A 169 4.28 32.83 6.82
N GLY A 170 3.72 31.81 7.48
CA GLY A 170 2.55 31.93 8.36
C GLY A 170 1.21 32.02 7.64
N THR A 171 1.18 31.93 6.30
CA THR A 171 -0.06 31.88 5.52
C THR A 171 -0.39 30.43 5.19
N ASN A 172 -1.59 29.97 5.57
CA ASN A 172 -2.07 28.62 5.25
C ASN A 172 -2.18 28.42 3.72
N ILE A 173 -1.65 27.32 3.22
CA ILE A 173 -1.73 26.90 1.82
C ILE A 173 -2.82 25.82 1.72
N PRO A 174 -4.01 26.14 1.21
CA PRO A 174 -5.07 25.16 1.08
C PRO A 174 -4.76 24.17 -0.05
N ILE A 175 -4.89 22.88 0.23
CA ILE A 175 -4.85 21.82 -0.78
C ILE A 175 -6.29 21.59 -1.25
N ILE A 176 -6.62 22.14 -2.41
CA ILE A 176 -7.96 22.07 -2.99
C ILE A 176 -7.92 21.08 -4.15
N ASN A 177 -8.83 20.09 -4.12
CA ASN A 177 -8.89 19.01 -5.10
C ASN A 177 -7.52 18.32 -5.26
N PRO A 178 -7.04 17.62 -4.22
CA PRO A 178 -5.72 17.01 -4.24
C PRO A 178 -5.57 16.07 -5.45
N SER A 179 -4.47 16.22 -6.17
CA SER A 179 -4.10 15.37 -7.31
C SER A 179 -2.59 15.14 -7.31
N PRO A 180 -2.11 14.03 -7.91
CA PRO A 180 -0.69 13.80 -8.12
C PRO A 180 0.02 14.98 -8.79
N ASN A 181 1.27 15.21 -8.40
CA ASN A 181 2.20 16.19 -8.97
C ASN A 181 1.68 17.64 -9.00
N GLN A 182 0.84 18.00 -8.02
CA GLN A 182 0.21 19.32 -7.94
C GLN A 182 1.22 20.38 -7.46
N THR A 183 1.48 21.40 -8.28
CA THR A 183 2.25 22.57 -7.82
C THR A 183 1.33 23.48 -6.99
N LEU A 184 1.63 23.65 -5.69
CA LEU A 184 0.88 24.52 -4.78
C LEU A 184 1.42 25.95 -4.79
N VAL A 185 2.74 26.10 -4.88
CA VAL A 185 3.44 27.38 -4.91
C VAL A 185 4.52 27.34 -5.96
N ASP A 186 4.61 28.41 -6.76
CA ASP A 186 5.73 28.68 -7.66
C ASP A 186 5.93 30.20 -7.71
N ALA A 187 6.55 30.75 -6.66
CA ALA A 187 6.69 32.19 -6.48
C ALA A 187 7.86 32.54 -5.55
N GLY A 188 8.50 33.69 -5.77
CA GLY A 188 9.54 34.20 -4.87
C GLY A 188 10.79 33.31 -4.78
N GLY A 189 11.04 32.46 -5.77
CA GLY A 189 12.12 31.48 -5.75
C GLY A 189 11.84 30.24 -4.91
N ILE A 190 10.63 30.10 -4.37
CA ILE A 190 10.15 28.90 -3.68
C ILE A 190 9.16 28.19 -4.59
N LYS A 191 9.38 26.89 -4.77
CA LYS A 191 8.46 25.96 -5.42
C LYS A 191 8.05 24.89 -4.43
N ILE A 192 6.75 24.64 -4.31
CA ILE A 192 6.19 23.58 -3.47
C ILE A 192 5.34 22.68 -4.37
N VAL A 193 5.74 21.42 -4.49
CA VAL A 193 4.98 20.35 -5.16
C VAL A 193 4.41 19.42 -4.10
N PHE A 194 3.11 19.18 -4.19
CA PHE A 194 2.37 18.24 -3.37
C PHE A 194 2.20 16.93 -4.13
N TRP A 195 2.34 15.82 -3.39
CA TRP A 195 2.10 14.46 -3.89
C TRP A 195 2.88 14.20 -5.18
N GLU A 196 4.19 14.43 -5.15
CA GLU A 196 5.05 14.12 -6.30
C GLU A 196 5.22 12.60 -6.39
N THR A 197 4.82 12.00 -7.50
CA THR A 197 4.77 10.55 -7.67
C THR A 197 4.90 10.18 -9.14
N ASN A 198 5.47 9.01 -9.43
CA ASN A 198 5.41 8.40 -10.77
C ASN A 198 4.09 7.64 -11.01
N TRP A 199 3.13 7.63 -10.10
CA TRP A 199 1.86 6.91 -10.27
C TRP A 199 0.84 7.67 -11.14
N ASP A 200 0.12 6.93 -11.99
CA ASP A 200 -1.03 7.42 -12.75
C ASP A 200 -2.35 6.83 -12.20
N PRO A 201 -3.18 7.61 -11.48
CA PRO A 201 -4.46 7.12 -10.93
C PRO A 201 -5.46 6.69 -12.00
N ALA A 202 -5.35 7.19 -13.24
CA ALA A 202 -6.27 6.83 -14.30
C ALA A 202 -6.06 5.39 -14.79
N THR A 203 -4.84 4.87 -14.69
CA THR A 203 -4.45 3.53 -15.14
C THR A 203 -4.13 2.57 -14.00
N GLY A 204 -3.83 3.09 -12.80
CA GLY A 204 -3.31 2.31 -11.67
C GLY A 204 -1.85 1.85 -11.86
N GLY A 205 -1.18 2.33 -12.90
CA GLY A 205 0.19 1.99 -13.27
C GLY A 205 1.20 3.09 -12.92
N THR A 206 2.47 2.83 -13.20
CA THR A 206 3.55 3.82 -13.14
C THR A 206 3.72 4.51 -14.50
N THR A 207 4.12 5.77 -14.48
CA THR A 207 4.29 6.64 -15.67
C THR A 207 5.63 6.44 -16.37
N ASP A 208 6.61 5.89 -15.67
CA ASP A 208 7.93 5.50 -16.18
C ASP A 208 7.98 4.04 -16.64
N GLY A 209 6.94 3.24 -16.32
CA GLY A 209 6.86 1.82 -16.65
C GLY A 209 7.71 0.92 -15.76
N GLU A 210 8.21 1.45 -14.63
CA GLU A 210 8.97 0.69 -13.65
C GLU A 210 8.05 -0.14 -12.75
N ASP A 211 8.57 -1.25 -12.21
CA ASP A 211 7.86 -2.11 -11.24
C ASP A 211 7.81 -1.51 -9.82
N THR A 212 8.02 -0.19 -9.70
CA THR A 212 8.14 0.55 -8.45
C THR A 212 7.34 1.85 -8.52
N VAL A 213 6.50 2.08 -7.51
CA VAL A 213 5.84 3.36 -7.29
C VAL A 213 6.56 4.12 -6.18
N PHE A 214 6.84 5.40 -6.41
CA PHE A 214 7.35 6.31 -5.39
C PHE A 214 6.36 7.43 -5.11
N THR A 215 6.45 8.00 -3.91
CA THR A 215 5.71 9.20 -3.53
C THR A 215 6.52 10.05 -2.57
N ASN A 216 6.65 11.32 -2.92
CA ASN A 216 7.07 12.39 -2.02
C ASN A 216 5.82 13.17 -1.62
N ALA A 217 5.47 13.20 -0.34
CA ALA A 217 4.32 13.98 0.10
C ALA A 217 4.49 15.48 -0.21
N LEU A 218 5.70 15.99 0.04
CA LEU A 218 6.04 17.40 -0.17
C LEU A 218 7.46 17.51 -0.75
N HIS A 219 7.57 18.22 -1.87
CA HIS A 219 8.85 18.61 -2.46
C HIS A 219 8.97 20.13 -2.51
N VAL A 220 9.97 20.68 -1.82
CA VAL A 220 10.22 22.12 -1.72
C VAL A 220 11.58 22.45 -2.30
N THR A 221 11.59 23.23 -3.37
CA THR A 221 12.80 23.87 -3.89
C THR A 221 12.82 25.33 -3.45
N ALA A 222 13.93 25.81 -2.91
CA ALA A 222 14.08 27.19 -2.46
C ALA A 222 15.48 27.77 -2.79
N PRO A 223 15.70 29.09 -2.63
CA PRO A 223 17.00 29.70 -2.91
C PRO A 223 18.15 29.11 -2.09
N ALA A 224 19.39 29.43 -2.46
CA ALA A 224 20.61 28.86 -1.86
C ALA A 224 20.78 27.35 -2.08
N GLY A 225 20.06 26.77 -3.05
CA GLY A 225 20.18 25.36 -3.42
C GLY A 225 19.47 24.42 -2.46
N VAL A 226 18.46 24.90 -1.73
CA VAL A 226 17.61 24.07 -0.87
C VAL A 226 16.72 23.21 -1.75
N ASP A 227 16.80 21.90 -1.57
CA ASP A 227 16.00 20.90 -2.24
C ASP A 227 15.48 19.90 -1.21
N LEU A 228 14.27 20.09 -0.70
CA LEU A 228 13.71 19.38 0.43
C LEU A 228 12.63 18.41 -0.03
N ILE A 229 12.81 17.12 0.23
CA ILE A 229 11.79 16.09 0.08
C ILE A 229 11.36 15.65 1.47
N VAL A 230 10.05 15.61 1.73
CA VAL A 230 9.46 15.24 3.03
C VAL A 230 8.44 14.12 2.84
N SER A 231 8.49 13.16 3.76
CA SER A 231 7.73 11.91 3.78
C SER A 231 7.76 11.26 2.41
N HIS A 232 8.85 10.55 2.16
CA HIS A 232 9.01 9.75 0.96
C HIS A 232 8.65 8.29 1.27
N SER A 233 7.99 7.65 0.32
CA SER A 233 7.67 6.23 0.37
C SER A 233 7.77 5.59 -1.01
N ASP A 234 8.28 4.36 -1.04
CA ASP A 234 8.37 3.51 -2.22
C ASP A 234 7.74 2.14 -1.96
N ALA A 235 7.14 1.57 -3.00
CA ALA A 235 6.73 0.18 -3.01
C ALA A 235 7.03 -0.48 -4.36
N THR A 236 7.57 -1.69 -4.32
CA THR A 236 7.96 -2.48 -5.50
C THR A 236 7.30 -3.85 -5.43
N VAL A 237 6.85 -4.36 -6.59
CA VAL A 237 6.42 -5.75 -6.75
C VAL A 237 7.07 -6.35 -8.01
N ALA A 238 8.14 -7.12 -7.82
CA ALA A 238 9.03 -7.46 -8.94
C ALA A 238 8.52 -8.58 -9.85
N THR A 239 7.59 -9.42 -9.38
CA THR A 239 7.03 -10.49 -10.22
C THR A 239 5.66 -10.89 -9.73
N CYS A 240 4.63 -10.64 -10.54
CA CYS A 240 3.31 -11.20 -10.34
C CYS A 240 3.20 -12.56 -11.02
N ARG A 241 2.69 -13.55 -10.28
CA ARG A 241 2.49 -14.90 -10.79
C ARG A 241 1.01 -15.25 -10.77
N PRO A 242 0.54 -16.05 -11.75
CA PRO A 242 -0.78 -16.63 -11.62
C PRO A 242 -0.82 -17.48 -10.36
N ALA A 243 -2.01 -17.55 -9.76
CA ALA A 243 -2.32 -18.49 -8.70
C ALA A 243 -1.74 -19.86 -9.02
N GLN A 244 -0.91 -20.40 -8.13
CA GLN A 244 -0.61 -21.83 -8.21
C GLN A 244 -1.93 -22.55 -7.96
N PRO A 245 -2.38 -23.46 -8.83
CA PRO A 245 -3.55 -24.28 -8.56
C PRO A 245 -3.40 -24.90 -7.17
N GLU A 246 -4.47 -24.85 -6.37
CA GLU A 246 -4.48 -25.62 -5.12
C GLU A 246 -4.11 -27.07 -5.48
N PRO A 247 -3.22 -27.73 -4.71
CA PRO A 247 -2.99 -29.14 -4.91
C PRO A 247 -4.35 -29.85 -4.96
N ASP A 248 -4.54 -30.73 -5.94
CA ASP A 248 -5.73 -31.56 -5.97
C ASP A 248 -5.92 -32.18 -4.58
N PRO A 249 -7.14 -32.17 -4.00
CA PRO A 249 -7.39 -32.76 -2.70
C PRO A 249 -6.77 -34.15 -2.70
N ASP A 250 -5.94 -34.44 -1.69
CA ASP A 250 -5.37 -35.79 -1.56
C ASP A 250 -6.51 -36.79 -1.75
N PRO A 251 -6.34 -37.79 -2.63
CA PRO A 251 -7.40 -38.74 -2.90
C PRO A 251 -7.93 -39.27 -1.58
N GLU A 252 -9.25 -39.14 -1.39
CA GLU A 252 -9.90 -39.57 -0.16
C GLU A 252 -9.43 -40.99 0.16
N PRO A 253 -8.97 -41.29 1.39
CA PRO A 253 -8.42 -42.60 1.71
C PRO A 253 -9.37 -43.68 1.22
N GLU A 254 -8.87 -44.62 0.41
CA GLU A 254 -9.70 -45.71 -0.08
C GLU A 254 -10.42 -46.36 1.13
N PRO A 255 -11.74 -46.61 1.04
CA PRO A 255 -12.44 -47.32 2.08
C PRO A 255 -11.65 -48.58 2.45
N PRO A 256 -11.48 -48.88 3.75
CA PRO A 256 -10.74 -50.08 4.16
C PRO A 256 -11.34 -51.29 3.44
N ALA A 257 -10.46 -52.12 2.85
CA ALA A 257 -10.90 -53.31 2.15
C ALA A 257 -11.89 -54.10 3.03
N PRO A 258 -13.02 -54.58 2.48
CA PRO A 258 -13.94 -55.40 3.25
C PRO A 258 -13.16 -56.57 3.85
N PRO A 259 -13.47 -56.98 5.09
CA PRO A 259 -12.78 -58.08 5.73
C PRO A 259 -12.81 -59.30 4.80
N ALA A 260 -11.65 -59.93 4.62
CA ALA A 260 -11.53 -61.11 3.78
C ALA A 260 -12.60 -62.13 4.22
N PRO A 261 -13.33 -62.76 3.27
CA PRO A 261 -14.26 -63.82 3.63
C PRO A 261 -13.51 -64.88 4.44
N PRO A 262 -14.15 -65.47 5.47
CA PRO A 262 -13.53 -66.53 6.24
C PRO A 262 -13.02 -67.61 5.29
N ALA A 263 -11.76 -68.03 5.47
CA ALA A 263 -11.18 -69.10 4.68
C ALA A 263 -12.15 -70.29 4.67
N ALA A 264 -12.48 -70.79 3.47
CA ALA A 264 -13.28 -72.00 3.37
C ALA A 264 -12.61 -73.10 4.19
N PRO A 265 -13.38 -73.95 4.91
CA PRO A 265 -12.83 -75.10 5.59
C PRO A 265 -11.97 -75.88 4.59
N ILE A 266 -10.73 -76.16 4.96
CA ILE A 266 -9.89 -77.09 4.20
C ILE A 266 -10.63 -78.43 4.29
N GLU A 267 -11.21 -78.89 3.19
CA GLU A 267 -11.74 -80.23 3.11
C GLU A 267 -10.53 -81.17 3.22
N ASP A 268 -10.42 -81.85 4.36
CA ASP A 268 -9.38 -82.85 4.60
C ASP A 268 -9.42 -83.87 3.46
N GLU A 269 -8.37 -83.88 2.63
CA GLU A 269 -8.20 -84.90 1.61
C GLU A 269 -8.18 -86.28 2.31
N PRO A 270 -8.95 -87.27 1.81
CA PRO A 270 -8.96 -88.59 2.39
C PRO A 270 -7.56 -89.22 2.26
N LEU A 271 -6.93 -89.49 3.40
CA LEU A 271 -5.74 -90.32 3.54
C LEU A 271 -5.96 -91.67 2.83
N PHE A 272 -5.40 -91.80 1.62
CA PHE A 272 -5.29 -93.07 0.92
C PHE A 272 -4.24 -93.94 1.64
N THR A 273 -4.70 -94.88 2.46
CA THR A 273 -3.85 -95.97 2.97
C THR A 273 -3.82 -97.11 1.95
N GLY A 274 -2.65 -97.32 1.34
CA GLY A 274 -2.30 -98.51 0.58
C GLY A 274 -1.12 -99.23 1.22
#